data_AF-A0A4P5ULJ2-F1
#
_entry.id   AF-A0A4P5ULJ2-F1
#
_cell.length_a   1.000
_cell.length_b   1.000
_cell.length_c   1.000
_cell.angle_alpha   90.00
_cell.angle_beta   90.00
_cell.angle_gamma   90.00
#
_symmetry.space_group_name_H-M   'P 1'
#
loop_
_entity.id
_entity.type
_entity.pdbx_description
1 polymer ?
#
loop_
_entity_poly.entity_id
_entity_poly.type
_entity_poly.pdbx_seq_one_letter_code
_entity_poly.pdbx_strand_id
1 'polypeptide(L)'
;MITPYLYVPIIAWLLAQIIKTTIEVIKGDADVKYLYASGGMPSAHSAVVVSLAGYTFYHQGANSPLFGVTAIIAGIVMYDSFGVRRSSGEQAKTLNKLIGEMARNGNLRKPDDFEKLREVLGHQPLEVIVGAMLGALVATLFSLDELSPIINWLTSLPSRNEIYGLFIIAAFIGIGTIAYFILARKKLKKNKKVYELFKYILLVNIIIGLGLVFSSVVALESIAPYGQRWLSVFILTAWLIFMLIAIWRWVSLQRVENFEDVIIEERKKNWLKKAGKKK
;
A
#
# COMPACT_ATOMS: atom_id res chain seq x y z
N MET A 1 -15.25 -34.07 -8.63
CA MET A 1 -15.12 -33.05 -7.57
C MET A 1 -14.93 -31.70 -8.25
N ILE A 2 -15.52 -30.62 -7.72
CA ILE A 2 -15.33 -29.27 -8.26
C ILE A 2 -13.90 -28.81 -7.91
N THR A 3 -13.19 -28.25 -8.89
CA THR A 3 -11.79 -27.83 -8.68
C THR A 3 -11.72 -26.60 -7.75
N PRO A 4 -10.74 -26.51 -6.84
CA PRO A 4 -10.52 -25.32 -6.02
C PRO A 4 -10.31 -24.03 -6.81
N TYR A 5 -9.68 -24.14 -7.98
CA TYR A 5 -9.54 -23.05 -8.96
C TYR A 5 -10.89 -22.47 -9.44
N LEU A 6 -12.01 -23.17 -9.21
CA LEU A 6 -13.35 -22.71 -9.54
C LEU A 6 -14.11 -22.22 -8.30
N TYR A 7 -14.14 -23.01 -7.22
CA TYR A 7 -14.96 -22.63 -6.07
C TYR A 7 -14.32 -21.54 -5.19
N VAL A 8 -12.99 -21.43 -5.12
CA VAL A 8 -12.33 -20.36 -4.33
C VAL A 8 -12.67 -18.97 -4.88
N PRO A 9 -12.60 -18.72 -6.21
CA PRO A 9 -13.05 -17.45 -6.77
C PRO A 9 -14.56 -17.20 -6.61
N ILE A 10 -15.39 -18.24 -6.68
CA ILE A 10 -16.84 -18.11 -6.43
C ILE A 10 -17.11 -17.68 -4.98
N ILE A 11 -16.39 -18.23 -4.01
CA ILE A 11 -16.51 -17.84 -2.60
C ILE A 11 -16.02 -16.39 -2.41
N ALA A 12 -14.90 -16.00 -3.04
CA ALA A 12 -14.43 -14.62 -3.00
C ALA A 12 -15.47 -13.64 -3.59
N TRP A 13 -16.14 -14.03 -4.68
CA TRP A 13 -17.25 -13.28 -5.27
C TRP A 13 -18.42 -13.14 -4.30
N LEU A 14 -18.90 -14.26 -3.72
CA LEU A 14 -20.00 -14.26 -2.77
C LEU A 14 -19.70 -13.36 -1.56
N LEU A 15 -18.51 -13.48 -0.98
CA LEU A 15 -18.07 -12.65 0.14
C LEU A 15 -18.03 -11.17 -0.24
N ALA A 16 -17.50 -10.83 -1.41
CA ALA A 16 -17.47 -9.45 -1.88
C ALA A 16 -18.88 -8.85 -2.00
N GLN A 17 -19.84 -9.62 -2.50
CA GLN A 17 -21.22 -9.18 -2.63
C GLN A 17 -21.91 -9.03 -1.26
N ILE A 18 -21.73 -9.99 -0.35
CA ILE A 18 -22.27 -9.90 1.01
C ILE A 18 -21.74 -8.65 1.72
N ILE A 19 -20.42 -8.44 1.70
CA ILE A 19 -19.78 -7.28 2.35
C ILE A 19 -20.31 -5.98 1.75
N LYS A 20 -20.40 -5.89 0.41
CA LYS A 20 -20.92 -4.71 -0.27
C LYS A 20 -22.36 -4.40 0.15
N THR A 21 -23.24 -5.40 0.13
CA THR A 21 -24.64 -5.24 0.55
C THR A 21 -24.73 -4.82 2.01
N THR A 22 -23.93 -5.40 2.91
CA THR A 22 -23.90 -4.99 4.31
C THR A 22 -23.48 -3.52 4.47
N ILE A 23 -22.47 -3.06 3.73
CA ILE A 23 -22.02 -1.66 3.76
C ILE A 23 -23.14 -0.70 3.33
N GLU A 24 -23.86 -1.01 2.24
CA GLU A 24 -24.96 -0.14 1.76
C GLU A 24 -26.16 -0.15 2.71
N VAL A 25 -26.52 -1.30 3.28
CA VAL A 25 -27.59 -1.39 4.30
C VAL A 25 -27.25 -0.54 5.53
N ILE A 26 -25.99 -0.56 6.00
CA ILE A 26 -25.55 0.27 7.14
C ILE A 26 -25.63 1.76 6.80
N LYS A 27 -25.42 2.15 5.54
CA LYS A 27 -25.55 3.54 5.07
C LYS A 27 -27.00 4.00 4.93
N GLY A 28 -27.98 3.12 5.17
CA GLY A 28 -29.41 3.44 5.13
C GLY A 28 -30.04 3.26 3.76
N ASP A 29 -29.34 2.67 2.79
CA ASP A 29 -29.81 2.51 1.42
C ASP A 29 -29.98 1.01 1.09
N ALA A 30 -31.05 0.42 1.64
CA ALA A 30 -31.33 -1.01 1.57
C ALA A 30 -32.03 -1.45 0.26
N ASP A 31 -31.58 -0.93 -0.89
CA ASP A 31 -32.12 -1.37 -2.19
C ASP A 31 -31.38 -2.64 -2.68
N VAL A 32 -32.12 -3.72 -2.91
CA VAL A 32 -31.63 -5.02 -3.40
C VAL A 32 -30.94 -4.86 -4.77
N LYS A 33 -31.23 -3.78 -5.50
CA LYS A 33 -30.57 -3.44 -6.76
C LYS A 33 -29.05 -3.31 -6.64
N TYR A 34 -28.50 -3.01 -5.47
CA TYR A 34 -27.04 -2.94 -5.26
C TYR A 34 -26.31 -4.29 -5.40
N LEU A 35 -27.02 -5.43 -5.27
CA LEU A 35 -26.44 -6.76 -5.56
C LEU A 35 -26.07 -6.93 -7.04
N TYR A 36 -26.82 -6.27 -7.93
CA TYR A 36 -26.65 -6.33 -9.39
C TYR A 36 -26.11 -5.03 -10.00
N ALA A 37 -26.06 -3.94 -9.22
CA ALA A 37 -25.52 -2.67 -9.67
C ALA A 37 -24.00 -2.76 -9.86
N SER A 38 -23.53 -2.24 -10.99
CA SER A 38 -22.10 -2.06 -11.26
C SER A 38 -21.53 -0.96 -10.35
N GLY A 39 -20.58 -1.30 -9.46
CA GLY A 39 -19.93 -0.34 -8.55
C GLY A 39 -19.89 -0.81 -7.09
N GLY A 40 -19.25 -0.03 -6.21
CA GLY A 40 -19.26 -0.22 -4.76
C GLY A 40 -18.07 -0.98 -4.17
N MET A 41 -17.83 -0.77 -2.88
CA MET A 41 -16.75 -1.40 -2.11
C MET A 41 -17.24 -2.68 -1.42
N PRO A 42 -16.52 -3.80 -1.47
CA PRO A 42 -15.33 -4.10 -2.28
C PRO A 42 -15.65 -4.51 -3.74
N SER A 43 -14.66 -4.38 -4.63
CA SER A 43 -14.79 -4.83 -6.03
C SER A 43 -14.79 -6.37 -6.12
N ALA A 44 -15.92 -6.95 -6.53
CA ALA A 44 -16.06 -8.39 -6.72
C ALA A 44 -15.18 -8.94 -7.86
N HIS A 45 -15.02 -8.20 -8.97
CA HIS A 45 -14.14 -8.61 -10.08
C HIS A 45 -12.69 -8.78 -9.60
N SER A 46 -12.22 -7.82 -8.80
CA SER A 46 -10.88 -7.82 -8.24
C SER A 46 -10.69 -8.96 -7.23
N ALA A 47 -11.70 -9.21 -6.37
CA ALA A 47 -11.66 -10.32 -5.43
C ALA A 47 -11.58 -11.68 -6.13
N VAL A 48 -12.34 -11.87 -7.22
CA VAL A 48 -12.34 -13.11 -8.02
C VAL A 48 -10.98 -13.37 -8.64
N VAL A 49 -10.44 -12.42 -9.40
CA VAL A 49 -9.21 -12.66 -10.16
C VAL A 49 -7.99 -12.75 -9.26
N VAL A 50 -7.95 -11.99 -8.16
CA VAL A 50 -6.85 -12.05 -7.20
C VAL A 50 -6.92 -13.31 -6.34
N SER A 51 -8.11 -13.79 -5.98
CA SER A 51 -8.22 -15.08 -5.28
C SER A 51 -7.79 -16.24 -6.18
N LEU A 52 -8.12 -16.23 -7.47
CA LEU A 52 -7.65 -17.23 -8.42
C LEU A 52 -6.13 -17.20 -8.59
N ALA A 53 -5.55 -16.01 -8.82
CA ALA A 53 -4.11 -15.86 -8.98
C ALA A 53 -3.36 -16.24 -7.68
N GLY A 54 -3.87 -15.81 -6.52
CA GLY A 54 -3.30 -16.14 -5.21
C GLY A 54 -3.36 -17.63 -4.90
N TYR A 55 -4.48 -18.29 -5.15
CA TYR A 55 -4.62 -19.72 -4.95
C TYR A 55 -3.66 -20.51 -5.87
N THR A 56 -3.55 -20.09 -7.13
CA THR A 56 -2.60 -20.69 -8.08
C THR A 56 -1.15 -20.47 -7.66
N PHE A 57 -0.84 -19.30 -7.10
CA PHE A 57 0.49 -19.01 -6.54
C PHE A 57 0.83 -19.97 -5.40
N TYR A 58 -0.07 -20.16 -4.43
CA TYR A 58 0.20 -21.02 -3.28
C TYR A 58 0.41 -22.48 -3.68
N HIS A 59 -0.39 -23.01 -4.61
CA HIS A 59 -0.36 -24.44 -4.94
C HIS A 59 0.52 -24.81 -6.14
N GLN A 60 0.84 -23.88 -7.04
CA GLN A 60 1.68 -24.16 -8.21
C GLN A 60 2.97 -23.33 -8.26
N GLY A 61 3.11 -22.34 -7.37
CA GLY A 61 4.26 -21.47 -7.31
C GLY A 61 4.33 -20.42 -8.41
N ALA A 62 5.25 -19.48 -8.24
CA ALA A 62 5.46 -18.35 -9.15
C ALA A 62 5.94 -18.75 -10.56
N ASN A 63 6.58 -19.92 -10.68
CA ASN A 63 7.11 -20.42 -11.96
C ASN A 63 6.07 -21.19 -12.78
N SER A 64 4.84 -21.35 -12.28
CA SER A 64 3.79 -22.06 -13.01
C SER A 64 3.26 -21.22 -14.19
N PRO A 65 3.10 -21.84 -15.38
CA PRO A 65 2.39 -21.22 -16.49
C PRO A 65 0.97 -20.78 -16.11
N LEU A 66 0.27 -21.53 -15.26
CA LEU A 66 -1.08 -21.19 -14.82
C LEU A 66 -1.07 -19.97 -13.91
N PHE A 67 -0.07 -19.82 -13.05
CA PHE A 67 0.10 -18.61 -12.25
C PHE A 67 0.35 -17.40 -13.16
N GLY A 68 1.24 -17.54 -14.17
CA GLY A 68 1.49 -16.49 -15.15
C GLY A 68 0.22 -16.01 -15.86
N VAL A 69 -0.60 -16.95 -16.35
CA VAL A 69 -1.88 -16.65 -17.01
C VAL A 69 -2.85 -15.95 -16.04
N THR A 70 -3.06 -16.51 -14.86
CA THR A 70 -4.03 -15.96 -13.88
C THR A 70 -3.60 -14.60 -13.33
N ALA A 71 -2.30 -14.37 -13.12
CA ALA A 71 -1.76 -13.09 -12.68
C ALA A 71 -1.90 -11.99 -13.75
N ILE A 72 -1.63 -12.32 -15.02
CA ILE A 72 -1.83 -11.37 -16.14
C ILE A 72 -3.32 -11.03 -16.28
N ILE A 73 -4.20 -12.04 -16.23
CA ILE A 73 -5.66 -11.82 -16.26
C ILE A 73 -6.09 -10.94 -15.09
N ALA A 74 -5.56 -11.17 -13.89
CA ALA A 74 -5.86 -10.32 -12.73
C ALA A 74 -5.45 -8.87 -12.96
N GLY A 75 -4.25 -8.63 -13.49
CA GLY A 75 -3.80 -7.28 -13.86
C GLY A 75 -4.72 -6.60 -14.88
N ILE A 76 -5.11 -7.31 -15.94
CA ILE A 76 -6.01 -6.78 -16.98
C ILE A 76 -7.39 -6.42 -16.40
N VAL A 77 -7.99 -7.32 -15.63
CA VAL A 77 -9.33 -7.12 -15.06
C VAL A 77 -9.34 -6.01 -14.00
N MET A 78 -8.28 -5.91 -13.19
CA MET A 78 -8.12 -4.80 -12.25
C MET A 78 -7.94 -3.47 -12.98
N TYR A 79 -7.16 -3.44 -14.07
CA TYR A 79 -6.98 -2.25 -14.90
C TYR A 79 -8.28 -1.81 -15.57
N ASP A 80 -9.05 -2.74 -16.15
CA ASP A 80 -10.36 -2.44 -16.75
C ASP A 80 -11.36 -1.90 -15.72
N SER A 81 -11.33 -2.46 -14.51
CA SER A 81 -12.16 -2.02 -13.39
C SER A 81 -11.87 -0.57 -12.98
N PHE A 82 -10.63 -0.09 -13.17
CA PHE A 82 -10.20 1.28 -12.86
C PHE A 82 -10.34 2.28 -14.00
N GLY A 83 -9.73 1.99 -15.14
CA GLY A 83 -9.39 2.99 -16.15
C GLY A 83 -10.49 3.18 -17.20
N VAL A 84 -10.91 2.08 -17.82
CA VAL A 84 -11.78 2.13 -19.00
C VAL A 84 -13.20 2.54 -18.63
N ARG A 85 -13.73 2.01 -17.53
CA ARG A 85 -15.10 2.32 -17.06
C ARG A 85 -15.26 3.76 -16.60
N ARG A 86 -14.24 4.33 -15.94
CA ARG A 86 -14.28 5.72 -15.48
C ARG A 86 -14.28 6.70 -16.65
N SER A 87 -13.44 6.48 -17.65
CA SER A 87 -13.42 7.32 -18.86
C SER A 87 -14.75 7.29 -19.60
N SER A 88 -15.39 6.11 -19.70
CA SER A 88 -16.70 5.97 -20.34
C SER A 88 -17.81 6.71 -19.55
N GLY A 89 -17.74 6.68 -18.22
CA GLY A 89 -18.65 7.44 -17.35
C GLY A 89 -18.52 8.96 -17.48
N GLU A 90 -17.28 9.47 -17.49
CA GLU A 90 -17.02 10.90 -17.70
C GLU A 90 -17.50 11.35 -19.08
N GLN A 91 -17.29 10.53 -20.12
CA GLN A 91 -17.84 10.80 -21.45
C GLN A 91 -19.37 10.86 -21.46
N ALA A 92 -20.04 9.88 -20.82
CA ALA A 92 -21.49 9.85 -20.69
C ALA A 92 -22.02 11.11 -19.98
N LYS A 93 -21.36 11.54 -18.90
CA LYS A 93 -21.71 12.74 -18.15
C LYS A 93 -21.54 14.02 -18.97
N THR A 94 -20.41 14.16 -19.67
CA THR A 94 -20.16 15.30 -20.57
C THR A 94 -21.19 15.35 -21.69
N LEU A 95 -21.52 14.20 -22.28
CA LEU A 95 -22.48 14.11 -23.38
C LEU A 95 -23.91 14.41 -22.92
N ASN A 96 -24.35 13.86 -21.78
CA ASN A 96 -25.64 14.19 -21.17
C ASN A 96 -25.76 15.70 -20.89
N LYS A 97 -24.69 16.33 -20.40
CA LYS A 97 -24.66 17.78 -20.14
C LYS A 97 -24.77 18.59 -21.43
N LEU A 98 -24.00 18.20 -22.46
CA LEU A 98 -24.01 18.86 -23.77
C LEU A 98 -25.40 18.79 -24.41
N ILE A 99 -26.02 17.61 -24.43
CA ILE A 99 -27.39 17.41 -24.96
C ILE A 99 -28.38 18.28 -24.19
N GLY A 100 -28.30 18.32 -22.85
CA GLY A 100 -29.16 19.15 -22.02
C GLY A 100 -28.97 20.67 -22.21
N GLU A 101 -27.77 21.13 -22.53
CA GLU A 101 -27.51 22.54 -22.87
C GLU A 101 -28.02 22.89 -24.26
N MET A 102 -27.79 22.05 -25.26
CA MET A 102 -28.27 22.27 -26.62
C MET A 102 -29.80 22.24 -26.71
N ALA A 103 -30.46 21.35 -25.95
CA ALA A 103 -31.91 21.31 -25.83
C ALA A 103 -32.48 22.62 -25.24
N ARG A 104 -31.85 23.15 -24.20
CA ARG A 104 -32.26 24.42 -23.56
C ARG A 104 -32.05 25.64 -24.47
N ASN A 105 -31.01 25.62 -25.30
CA ASN A 105 -30.70 26.72 -26.22
C ASN A 105 -31.54 26.68 -27.52
N GLY A 106 -32.47 25.71 -27.68
CA GLY A 106 -33.28 25.57 -28.88
C GLY A 106 -32.52 25.05 -30.11
N ASN A 107 -31.26 24.67 -29.94
CA ASN A 107 -30.38 24.19 -31.02
C ASN A 107 -30.58 22.71 -31.35
N LEU A 108 -31.53 22.04 -30.68
CA LEU A 108 -31.76 20.61 -30.77
C LEU A 108 -33.23 20.35 -31.12
N ARG A 109 -33.46 19.82 -32.32
CA ARG A 109 -34.78 19.74 -32.95
C ARG A 109 -35.70 18.67 -32.31
N LYS A 110 -35.11 17.67 -31.67
CA LYS A 110 -35.78 16.59 -30.92
C LYS A 110 -34.92 16.13 -29.73
N PRO A 111 -34.98 16.82 -28.59
CA PRO A 111 -34.20 16.46 -27.40
C PRO A 111 -34.54 15.08 -26.83
N ASP A 112 -35.81 14.68 -26.94
CA ASP A 112 -36.33 13.45 -26.33
C ASP A 112 -35.90 12.18 -27.06
N ASP A 113 -35.34 12.30 -28.28
CA ASP A 113 -34.77 11.17 -29.04
C ASP A 113 -33.42 10.71 -28.44
N PHE A 114 -32.80 11.51 -27.58
CA PHE A 114 -31.51 11.18 -26.95
C PHE A 114 -31.73 10.62 -25.54
N GLU A 115 -31.60 9.30 -25.42
CA GLU A 115 -31.67 8.63 -24.12
C GLU A 115 -30.49 9.03 -23.23
N LYS A 116 -30.75 9.34 -21.95
CA LYS A 116 -29.69 9.67 -21.00
C LYS A 116 -28.75 8.49 -20.83
N LEU A 117 -27.48 8.71 -21.15
CA LEU A 117 -26.45 7.70 -20.94
C LEU A 117 -26.24 7.48 -19.45
N ARG A 118 -26.05 6.22 -19.05
CA ARG A 118 -25.76 5.87 -17.67
C ARG A 118 -24.38 6.39 -17.28
N GLU A 119 -24.34 7.31 -16.33
CA GLU A 119 -23.08 7.87 -15.79
C GLU A 119 -22.44 6.87 -14.82
N VAL A 120 -21.73 5.88 -15.38
CA VAL A 120 -21.03 4.86 -14.59
C VAL A 120 -19.72 5.45 -14.06
N LEU A 121 -19.64 5.74 -12.76
CA LEU A 121 -18.45 6.37 -12.14
C LEU A 121 -17.15 5.54 -12.19
N GLY A 122 -17.21 4.30 -12.68
CA GLY A 122 -16.16 3.30 -12.51
C GLY A 122 -15.99 2.90 -11.05
N HIS A 123 -15.24 1.83 -10.78
CA HIS A 123 -14.85 1.56 -9.40
C HIS A 123 -13.82 2.59 -8.95
N GLN A 124 -13.91 3.07 -7.70
CA GLN A 124 -12.84 3.92 -7.17
C GLN A 124 -11.53 3.11 -7.05
N PRO A 125 -10.35 3.76 -7.19
CA PRO A 125 -9.05 3.18 -6.88
C PRO A 125 -9.03 2.29 -5.63
N LEU A 126 -9.68 2.77 -4.57
CA LEU A 126 -9.79 2.06 -3.30
C LEU A 126 -10.68 0.82 -3.36
N GLU A 127 -11.77 0.81 -4.14
CA GLU A 127 -12.70 -0.33 -4.19
C GLU A 127 -12.05 -1.59 -4.77
N VAL A 128 -11.22 -1.45 -5.81
CA VAL A 128 -10.45 -2.55 -6.40
C VAL A 128 -9.30 -2.96 -5.48
N ILE A 129 -8.63 -2.03 -4.80
CA ILE A 129 -7.58 -2.39 -3.83
C ILE A 129 -8.20 -3.23 -2.70
N VAL A 130 -9.32 -2.79 -2.12
CA VAL A 130 -10.02 -3.55 -1.07
C VAL A 130 -10.53 -4.88 -1.62
N GLY A 131 -11.02 -4.92 -2.86
CA GLY A 131 -11.40 -6.17 -3.53
C GLY A 131 -10.22 -7.12 -3.73
N ALA A 132 -9.07 -6.63 -4.17
CA ALA A 132 -7.84 -7.41 -4.32
C ALA A 132 -7.35 -7.95 -2.98
N MET A 133 -7.37 -7.13 -1.93
CA MET A 133 -7.05 -7.55 -0.57
C MET A 133 -7.99 -8.66 -0.07
N LEU A 134 -9.30 -8.53 -0.31
CA LEU A 134 -10.27 -9.57 0.00
C LEU A 134 -9.98 -10.86 -0.77
N GLY A 135 -9.70 -10.77 -2.07
CA GLY A 135 -9.34 -11.92 -2.90
C GLY A 135 -8.08 -12.63 -2.40
N ALA A 136 -7.03 -11.86 -2.08
CA ALA A 136 -5.79 -12.38 -1.52
C ALA A 136 -6.02 -13.05 -0.15
N LEU A 137 -6.85 -12.45 0.71
CA LEU A 137 -7.23 -13.03 1.99
C LEU A 137 -7.96 -14.37 1.81
N VAL A 138 -8.95 -14.43 0.92
CA VAL A 138 -9.69 -15.66 0.62
C VAL A 138 -8.74 -16.75 0.09
N ALA A 139 -7.88 -16.43 -0.89
CA ALA A 139 -6.87 -17.38 -1.37
C ALA A 139 -5.98 -17.91 -0.23
N THR A 140 -5.53 -17.03 0.66
CA THR A 140 -4.67 -17.39 1.80
C THR A 140 -5.40 -18.30 2.78
N LEU A 141 -6.67 -18.01 3.10
CA LEU A 141 -7.50 -18.85 3.98
C LEU A 141 -7.75 -20.24 3.40
N PHE A 142 -7.90 -20.35 2.08
CA PHE A 142 -8.06 -21.64 1.40
C PHE A 142 -6.74 -22.37 1.11
N SER A 143 -5.60 -21.71 1.38
CA SER A 143 -4.26 -22.27 1.17
C SER A 143 -3.44 -22.29 2.48
N LEU A 144 -4.12 -22.36 3.64
CA LEU A 144 -3.46 -22.36 4.95
C LEU A 144 -2.48 -23.53 5.11
N ASP A 145 -2.79 -24.68 4.50
CA ASP A 145 -1.91 -25.86 4.54
C ASP A 145 -0.56 -25.60 3.85
N GLU A 146 -0.57 -24.81 2.77
CA GLU A 146 0.65 -24.40 2.04
C GLU A 146 1.46 -23.36 2.81
N LEU A 147 0.85 -22.66 3.77
CA LEU A 147 1.55 -21.75 4.68
C LEU A 147 2.24 -22.48 5.82
N SER A 148 1.93 -23.76 6.06
CA SER A 148 2.48 -24.54 7.16
C SER A 148 4.02 -24.53 7.22
N PRO A 149 4.79 -24.61 6.11
CA PRO A 149 6.26 -24.57 6.20
C PRO A 149 6.77 -23.21 6.67
N ILE A 150 6.14 -22.12 6.21
CA ILE A 150 6.51 -20.75 6.60
C ILE A 150 6.11 -20.52 8.06
N ILE A 151 4.91 -20.93 8.45
CA ILE A 151 4.42 -20.81 9.83
C ILE A 151 5.33 -21.62 10.76
N ASN A 152 5.64 -22.87 10.42
CA ASN A 152 6.56 -23.72 11.17
C ASN A 152 7.96 -23.12 11.26
N TRP A 153 8.47 -22.56 10.17
CA TRP A 153 9.74 -21.84 10.18
C TRP A 153 9.69 -20.63 11.12
N LEU A 154 8.61 -19.85 11.08
CA LEU A 154 8.43 -18.64 11.89
C LEU A 154 8.20 -18.95 13.38
N THR A 155 7.59 -20.10 13.68
CA THR A 155 7.32 -20.56 15.05
C THR A 155 8.46 -21.39 15.65
N SER A 156 9.33 -21.97 14.81
CA SER A 156 10.50 -22.72 15.27
C SER A 156 11.53 -21.83 15.96
N LEU A 157 12.32 -22.46 16.84
CA LEU A 157 13.41 -21.80 17.54
C LEU A 157 14.53 -21.43 16.55
N PRO A 158 15.09 -20.21 16.63
CA PRO A 158 16.23 -19.83 15.81
C PRO A 158 17.45 -20.66 16.19
N SER A 159 18.27 -21.00 15.19
CA SER A 159 19.54 -21.68 15.39
C SER A 159 20.53 -20.77 16.13
N ARG A 160 21.55 -21.34 16.79
CA ARG A 160 22.61 -20.55 17.46
C ARG A 160 23.24 -19.51 16.53
N ASN A 161 23.47 -19.86 15.27
CA ASN A 161 24.05 -18.95 14.28
C ASN A 161 23.09 -17.79 13.95
N GLU A 162 21.79 -18.05 13.88
CA GLU A 162 20.78 -16.99 13.68
C GLU A 162 20.73 -16.05 14.88
N ILE A 163 20.77 -16.59 16.10
CA ILE A 163 20.83 -15.81 17.34
C ILE A 163 22.08 -14.91 17.34
N TYR A 164 23.26 -15.45 17.02
CA TYR A 164 24.48 -14.65 16.90
C TYR A 164 24.36 -13.59 15.80
N GLY A 165 23.73 -13.93 14.67
CA GLY A 165 23.42 -12.97 13.61
C GLY A 165 22.56 -11.80 14.11
N LEU A 166 21.52 -12.08 14.90
CA LEU A 166 20.66 -11.04 15.50
C LEU A 166 21.44 -10.14 16.47
N PHE A 167 22.33 -10.70 17.29
CA PHE A 167 23.22 -9.90 18.14
C PHE A 167 24.15 -9.00 17.33
N ILE A 168 24.73 -9.51 16.24
CA ILE A 168 25.58 -8.73 15.34
C ILE A 168 24.79 -7.59 14.71
N ILE A 169 23.59 -7.86 14.20
CA ILE A 169 22.71 -6.83 13.61
C ILE A 169 22.36 -5.76 14.66
N ALA A 170 21.98 -6.18 15.88
CA ALA A 170 21.68 -5.26 16.97
C ALA A 170 22.89 -4.37 17.32
N ALA A 171 24.09 -4.96 17.38
CA ALA A 171 25.33 -4.23 17.63
C ALA A 171 25.64 -3.24 16.51
N PHE A 172 25.48 -3.62 15.23
CA PHE A 172 25.66 -2.73 14.08
C PHE A 172 24.68 -1.55 14.10
N ILE A 173 23.40 -1.81 14.38
CA ILE A 173 22.38 -0.75 14.49
C ILE A 173 22.72 0.20 15.64
N GLY A 174 23.08 -0.31 16.82
CA GLY A 174 23.43 0.50 17.98
C GLY A 174 24.73 1.30 17.78
N ILE A 175 25.85 0.59 17.58
CA ILE A 175 27.19 1.17 17.48
C ILE A 175 27.29 2.09 16.25
N GLY A 176 26.78 1.64 15.10
CA GLY A 176 26.83 2.41 13.86
C GLY A 176 26.07 3.74 13.96
N THR A 177 24.89 3.73 14.59
CA THR A 177 24.08 4.96 14.75
C THR A 177 24.72 5.92 15.75
N ILE A 178 25.29 5.41 16.85
CA ILE A 178 26.01 6.24 17.84
C ILE A 178 27.28 6.84 17.23
N ALA A 179 28.10 6.02 16.55
CA ALA A 179 29.32 6.47 15.91
C ALA A 179 29.02 7.55 14.85
N TYR A 180 28.03 7.33 13.99
CA TYR A 180 27.59 8.34 13.04
C TYR A 180 27.11 9.62 13.75
N PHE A 181 26.32 9.51 14.81
CA PHE A 181 25.86 10.68 15.55
C PHE A 181 27.01 11.51 16.10
N ILE A 182 28.05 10.86 16.66
CA ILE A 182 29.24 11.53 17.18
C ILE A 182 30.01 12.22 16.05
N LEU A 183 30.29 11.51 14.95
CA LEU A 183 31.05 12.02 13.81
C LEU A 183 30.31 13.16 13.08
N ALA A 184 28.99 13.02 12.90
CA ALA A 184 28.17 13.98 12.18
C ALA A 184 27.59 15.09 13.08
N ARG A 185 27.80 15.04 14.40
CA ARG A 185 27.14 15.94 15.39
C ARG A 185 27.25 17.41 15.03
N LYS A 186 28.46 17.86 14.66
CA LYS A 186 28.74 19.26 14.30
C LYS A 186 28.02 19.67 13.01
N LYS A 187 27.94 18.78 12.02
CA LYS A 187 27.26 19.04 10.74
C LYS A 187 25.74 19.06 10.92
N LEU A 188 25.19 18.10 11.68
CA LEU A 188 23.76 18.00 11.94
C LEU A 188 23.23 19.20 12.74
N LYS A 189 23.97 19.71 13.73
CA LYS A 189 23.56 20.88 14.52
C LYS A 189 23.35 22.16 13.71
N LYS A 190 23.92 22.25 12.49
CA LYS A 190 23.70 23.41 11.61
C LYS A 190 22.23 23.51 11.16
N ASN A 191 21.54 22.38 11.00
CA ASN A 191 20.12 22.35 10.68
C ASN A 191 19.33 21.75 11.86
N LYS A 192 18.60 22.60 12.59
CA LYS A 192 17.82 22.21 13.77
C LYS A 192 16.79 21.13 13.46
N LYS A 193 16.09 21.19 12.31
CA LYS A 193 15.06 20.20 11.93
C LYS A 193 15.68 18.83 11.64
N VAL A 194 16.82 18.81 10.94
CA VAL A 194 17.56 17.57 10.64
C VAL A 194 18.18 16.98 11.91
N TYR A 195 18.71 17.82 12.81
CA TYR A 195 19.24 17.37 14.10
C TYR A 195 18.16 16.70 14.97
N GLU A 196 16.96 17.29 15.06
CA GLU A 196 15.84 16.68 15.79
C GLU A 196 15.39 15.36 15.16
N LEU A 197 15.20 15.30 13.83
CA LEU A 197 14.90 14.04 13.13
C LEU A 197 15.95 12.96 13.44
N PHE A 198 17.22 13.34 13.47
CA PHE A 198 18.31 12.41 13.75
C PHE A 198 18.28 11.86 15.18
N LYS A 199 17.86 12.66 16.18
CA LYS A 199 17.65 12.15 17.55
C LYS A 199 16.56 11.08 17.60
N TYR A 200 15.47 11.26 16.86
CA TYR A 200 14.41 10.25 16.78
C TYR A 200 14.92 8.96 16.14
N ILE A 201 15.70 9.06 15.07
CA ILE A 201 16.34 7.89 14.43
C ILE A 201 17.26 7.17 15.43
N LEU A 202 18.07 7.92 16.18
CA LEU A 202 18.94 7.35 17.21
C LEU A 202 18.15 6.61 18.29
N LEU A 203 17.09 7.23 18.81
CA LEU A 203 16.24 6.64 19.84
C LEU A 203 15.59 5.34 19.34
N VAL A 204 15.03 5.34 18.13
CA VAL A 204 14.39 4.16 17.53
C VAL A 204 15.43 3.05 17.30
N ASN A 205 16.62 3.38 16.79
CA ASN A 205 17.68 2.38 16.59
C ASN A 205 18.15 1.76 17.91
N ILE A 206 18.21 2.52 19.00
CA ILE A 206 18.51 1.99 20.33
C ILE A 206 17.39 1.05 20.81
N ILE A 207 16.13 1.46 20.70
CA ILE A 207 14.97 0.65 21.10
C ILE A 207 14.91 -0.66 20.31
N ILE A 208 15.11 -0.60 18.99
CA ILE A 208 15.13 -1.76 18.11
C ILE A 208 16.32 -2.67 18.43
N GLY A 209 17.51 -2.11 18.64
CA GLY A 209 18.70 -2.87 19.05
C GLY A 209 18.48 -3.61 20.37
N LEU A 210 17.91 -2.94 21.38
CA LEU A 210 17.54 -3.56 22.65
C LEU A 210 16.47 -4.63 22.48
N GLY A 211 15.47 -4.40 21.62
CA GLY A 211 14.43 -5.38 21.29
C GLY A 211 15.00 -6.65 20.64
N LEU A 212 15.98 -6.51 19.74
CA LEU A 212 16.68 -7.64 19.12
C LEU A 212 17.54 -8.40 20.13
N VAL A 213 18.25 -7.69 21.02
CA VAL A 213 19.01 -8.31 22.11
C VAL A 213 18.07 -9.09 23.04
N PHE A 214 16.96 -8.49 23.46
CA PHE A 214 15.95 -9.15 24.27
C PHE A 214 15.39 -10.40 23.59
N SER A 215 15.00 -10.28 22.31
CA SER A 215 14.54 -11.41 21.50
C SER A 215 15.59 -12.53 21.42
N SER A 216 16.87 -12.18 21.35
CA SER A 216 17.98 -13.13 21.26
C SER A 216 18.27 -13.81 22.61
N VAL A 217 18.15 -13.10 23.73
CA VAL A 217 18.31 -13.67 25.08
C VAL A 217 17.16 -14.63 25.40
N VAL A 218 15.92 -14.22 25.11
CA VAL A 218 14.75 -15.10 25.22
C VAL A 218 14.94 -16.37 24.37
N ALA A 219 15.62 -16.25 23.23
CA ALA A 219 16.00 -17.37 22.38
C ALA A 219 17.04 -18.32 22.94
N LEU A 220 18.07 -17.80 23.60
CA LEU A 220 19.07 -18.64 24.24
C LEU A 220 18.50 -19.44 25.41
N GLU A 221 17.65 -18.81 26.21
CA GLU A 221 17.12 -19.42 27.44
C GLU A 221 15.94 -20.38 27.17
N SER A 222 15.49 -20.52 25.91
CA SER A 222 14.33 -21.35 25.53
C SER A 222 13.06 -21.05 26.35
N ILE A 223 12.96 -19.83 26.92
CA ILE A 223 11.88 -19.43 27.83
C ILE A 223 10.54 -19.35 27.10
N ALA A 224 10.56 -19.12 25.78
CA ALA A 224 9.36 -19.12 24.95
C ALA A 224 9.22 -20.47 24.23
N PRO A 225 8.21 -21.30 24.57
CA PRO A 225 8.06 -22.64 23.99
C PRO A 225 7.70 -22.63 22.50
N TYR A 226 7.19 -21.52 21.96
CA TYR A 226 6.85 -21.36 20.55
C TYR A 226 7.03 -19.91 20.08
N GLY A 227 7.55 -19.72 18.88
CA GLY A 227 7.57 -18.42 18.20
C GLY A 227 8.64 -17.47 18.72
N GLN A 228 9.85 -17.57 18.18
CA GLN A 228 10.85 -16.52 18.40
C GLN A 228 11.27 -15.81 17.13
N ARG A 229 11.26 -16.50 15.98
CA ARG A 229 11.57 -15.85 14.71
C ARG A 229 10.55 -14.77 14.37
N TRP A 230 9.25 -14.95 14.67
CA TRP A 230 8.25 -13.90 14.42
C TRP A 230 8.55 -12.58 15.13
N LEU A 231 9.03 -12.62 16.38
CA LEU A 231 9.36 -11.41 17.14
C LEU A 231 10.52 -10.66 16.47
N SER A 232 11.59 -11.37 16.11
CA SER A 232 12.73 -10.76 15.40
C SER A 232 12.34 -10.23 14.02
N VAL A 233 11.53 -10.98 13.26
CA VAL A 233 11.03 -10.56 11.94
C VAL A 233 10.14 -9.32 12.05
N PHE A 234 9.26 -9.26 13.05
CA PHE A 234 8.41 -8.10 13.29
C PHE A 234 9.22 -6.85 13.66
N ILE A 235 10.19 -7.01 14.57
CA ILE A 235 11.10 -5.92 14.96
C ILE A 235 11.87 -5.38 13.74
N LEU A 236 12.42 -6.27 12.91
CA LEU A 236 13.19 -5.87 11.73
C LEU A 236 12.33 -5.24 10.63
N THR A 237 11.13 -5.74 10.38
CA THR A 237 10.21 -5.16 9.38
C THR A 237 9.70 -3.80 9.82
N ALA A 238 9.31 -3.64 11.09
CA ALA A 238 8.94 -2.35 11.66
C ALA A 238 10.09 -1.33 11.58
N TRP A 239 11.31 -1.77 11.87
CA TRP A 239 12.51 -0.94 11.73
C TRP A 239 12.74 -0.50 10.29
N LEU A 240 12.63 -1.40 9.32
CA LEU A 240 12.81 -1.08 7.89
C LEU A 240 11.78 -0.04 7.41
N ILE A 241 10.50 -0.22 7.76
CA ILE A 241 9.44 0.74 7.42
C ILE A 241 9.75 2.11 8.02
N PHE A 242 10.11 2.16 9.30
CA PHE A 242 10.50 3.42 9.96
C PHE A 242 11.68 4.08 9.26
N MET A 243 12.73 3.32 8.90
CA MET A 243 13.90 3.86 8.21
C MET A 243 13.55 4.43 6.83
N LEU A 244 12.68 3.78 6.07
CA LEU A 244 12.21 4.30 4.78
C LEU A 244 11.47 5.63 4.95
N ILE A 245 10.60 5.75 5.97
CA ILE A 245 9.91 7.00 6.30
C ILE A 245 10.90 8.08 6.74
N ALA A 246 11.88 7.73 7.57
CA ALA A 246 12.89 8.65 8.06
C ALA A 246 13.79 9.18 6.93
N ILE A 247 14.21 8.32 6.00
CA ILE A 247 14.97 8.70 4.80
C ILE A 247 14.14 9.64 3.92
N TRP A 248 12.89 9.29 3.63
CA TRP A 248 11.99 10.15 2.87
C TRP A 248 11.85 11.53 3.52
N ARG A 249 11.65 11.55 4.85
CA ARG A 249 11.54 12.80 5.61
C ARG A 249 12.84 13.60 5.57
N TRP A 250 14.00 12.97 5.71
CA TRP A 250 15.30 13.64 5.62
C TRP A 250 15.52 14.27 4.23
N VAL A 251 15.27 13.52 3.15
CA VAL A 251 15.36 14.03 1.77
C VAL A 251 14.41 15.21 1.54
N SER A 252 13.19 15.13 2.07
CA SER A 252 12.23 16.23 1.96
C SER A 252 12.71 17.51 2.67
N LEU A 253 13.35 17.38 3.84
CA LEU A 253 13.90 18.52 4.58
C LEU A 253 15.08 19.18 3.85
N GLN A 254 15.95 18.40 3.21
CA GLN A 254 17.06 18.92 2.41
C GLN A 254 16.56 19.66 1.16
N ARG A 255 15.48 19.17 0.52
CA ARG A 255 14.90 19.81 -0.67
C ARG A 255 14.32 21.19 -0.35
N VAL A 256 13.65 21.34 0.79
CA VAL A 256 13.06 22.62 1.22
C VAL A 256 14.15 23.64 1.54
N GLU A 257 15.22 23.23 2.22
CA GLU A 257 16.33 24.12 2.60
C GLU A 257 17.08 24.64 1.35
N ASN A 258 17.40 23.75 0.39
CA ASN A 258 18.01 24.15 -0.87
C ASN A 258 17.13 25.14 -1.66
N PHE A 259 15.81 25.02 -1.58
CA PHE A 259 14.87 25.93 -2.25
C PHE A 259 14.82 27.31 -1.56
N GLU A 260 14.80 27.35 -0.22
CA GLU A 260 14.87 28.61 0.53
C GLU A 260 16.18 29.36 0.27
N ASP A 261 17.32 28.66 0.25
CA ASP A 261 18.63 29.25 -0.03
C ASP A 261 18.70 29.88 -1.44
N VAL A 262 18.16 29.19 -2.46
CA VAL A 262 18.07 29.71 -3.83
C VAL A 262 17.22 30.99 -3.90
N ILE A 263 16.06 31.01 -3.23
CA ILE A 263 15.19 32.20 -3.19
C ILE A 263 15.89 33.38 -2.51
N ILE A 264 16.58 33.14 -1.40
CA ILE A 264 17.31 34.18 -0.67
C ILE A 264 18.43 34.76 -1.55
N GLU A 265 19.18 33.91 -2.24
CA GLU A 265 20.27 34.33 -3.11
C GLU A 265 19.76 35.14 -4.32
N GLU A 266 18.63 34.72 -4.90
CA GLU A 266 17.97 35.42 -6.00
C GLU A 266 17.42 36.79 -5.56
N ARG A 267 16.79 36.87 -4.37
CA ARG A 267 16.39 38.15 -3.76
C ARG A 267 17.57 39.07 -3.52
N LYS A 268 18.71 38.55 -3.04
CA LYS A 268 19.93 39.33 -2.80
C LYS A 268 20.52 39.87 -4.09
N LYS A 269 20.59 39.05 -5.16
CA LYS A 269 21.00 39.49 -6.51
C LYS A 269 20.09 40.58 -7.06
N ASN A 270 18.77 40.43 -6.90
CA ASN A 270 17.79 41.41 -7.36
C ASN A 270 17.88 42.74 -6.59
N TRP A 271 18.15 42.68 -5.28
CA TRP A 271 18.38 43.87 -4.46
C TRP A 271 19.66 44.61 -4.87
N LEU A 272 20.78 43.90 -5.07
CA LEU A 272 22.04 44.49 -5.53
C LEU A 272 21.92 45.12 -6.93
N LYS A 273 21.19 44.48 -7.85
CA LYS A 273 20.86 45.07 -9.16
C LYS A 273 20.07 46.38 -9.05
N LYS A 274 19.13 46.48 -8.09
CA LYS A 274 18.37 47.72 -7.84
C LYS A 274 19.23 48.80 -7.17
N ALA A 275 20.15 48.42 -6.28
CA ALA A 275 21.07 49.36 -5.64
C ALA A 275 22.09 49.97 -6.62
N GLY A 276 22.57 49.20 -7.60
CA GLY A 276 23.48 49.69 -8.65
C GLY A 276 22.83 50.60 -9.70
N LYS A 277 21.50 50.62 -9.83
CA LYS A 277 20.74 51.50 -10.74
C LYS A 277 20.37 52.87 -10.14
N LYS A 278 20.76 53.14 -8.88
CA LYS A 278 20.48 54.39 -8.15
C LYS A 278 21.66 55.38 -8.12
N LYS A 279 22.67 55.18 -8.96
CA LYS A 279 23.69 56.18 -9.31
C LYS A 279 23.50 56.59 -10.75
#